data_AF-A0A2X1K1W2-F1
#
_entry.id   AF-A0A2X1K1W2-F1
#
_cell.length_a   1.000
_cell.length_b   1.000
_cell.length_c   1.000
_cell.angle_alpha   90.00
_cell.angle_beta   90.00
_cell.angle_gamma   90.00
#
_symmetry.space_group_name_H-M   'P 1'
#
loop_
_entity.id
_entity.type
_entity.pdbx_description
1 polymer ?
#
loop_
_entity_poly.entity_id
_entity_poly.type
_entity_poly.pdbx_seq_one_letter_code
_entity_poly.pdbx_strand_id
1 'polypeptide(L)' 'MSLRELFMILLLVVLLVLLGFYPQPILDTSHSAIGNIQQWFVNSVTTTRP' A
#
# COMPACT_ATOMS: atom_id res chain seq x y z
N MET A 1 -28.75 11.02 4.73
CA MET A 1 -27.70 10.10 5.20
C MET A 1 -28.35 9.06 6.10
N SER A 2 -28.42 7.81 5.66
CA SER A 2 -28.88 6.70 6.50
C SER A 2 -27.80 6.30 7.50
N LEU A 3 -28.20 5.64 8.59
CA LEU A 3 -27.28 5.17 9.62
C LEU A 3 -26.18 4.25 9.04
N ARG A 4 -26.51 3.42 8.03
CA ARG A 4 -25.53 2.55 7.36
C ARG A 4 -24.44 3.37 6.66
N GLU A 5 -24.83 4.42 5.94
CA GLU A 5 -23.90 5.24 5.15
C GLU A 5 -22.96 6.00 6.08
N LEU A 6 -23.50 6.50 7.20
CA LEU A 6 -22.70 7.16 8.23
C LEU A 6 -21.64 6.21 8.81
N PHE A 7 -22.01 4.98 9.17
CA PHE A 7 -21.04 4.00 9.69
C PHE A 7 -19.97 3.62 8.68
N MET A 8 -20.33 3.44 7.41
CA MET A 8 -19.35 3.14 6.35
C MET A 8 -18.33 4.27 6.21
N ILE A 9 -18.79 5.52 6.19
CA ILE A 9 -17.91 6.69 6.07
C ILE A 9 -17.02 6.82 7.31
N LEU A 10 -17.57 6.67 8.51
CA LEU A 10 -16.79 6.73 9.75
C LEU A 10 -15.71 5.65 9.81
N LEU A 11 -16.02 4.42 9.38
CA LEU A 11 -15.04 3.34 9.30
C LEU A 11 -13.90 3.69 8.33
N LEU A 12 -14.22 4.22 7.14
CA LEU A 12 -13.20 4.66 6.18
C LEU A 12 -12.33 5.79 6.74
N VAL A 13 -12.91 6.75 7.44
CA VAL A 13 -12.17 7.85 8.08
C VAL A 13 -11.17 7.29 9.11
N VAL A 14 -11.60 6.37 9.97
CA VAL A 14 -10.72 5.75 10.97
C VAL A 14 -9.57 5.01 10.29
N LEU A 15 -9.86 4.24 9.24
CA LEU A 15 -8.83 3.51 8.48
C LEU A 15 -7.82 4.47 7.83
N LEU A 16 -8.29 5.56 7.23
CA LEU A 16 -7.42 6.57 6.59
C LEU A 16 -6.54 7.30 7.60
N VAL A 17 -7.09 7.68 8.76
CA VAL A 17 -6.32 8.30 9.84
C VAL A 17 -5.28 7.33 10.38
N LEU A 18 -5.67 6.09 10.68
CA LEU A 18 -4.73 5.06 11.16
C LEU A 18 -3.59 4.84 10.16
N LEU A 19 -3.92 4.73 8.86
CA LEU A 19 -2.94 4.58 7.80
C LEU A 19 -1.98 5.77 7.71
N GLY A 20 -2.49 6.99 7.87
CA GLY A 20 -1.67 8.21 7.85
C GLY A 20 -0.72 8.34 9.04
N PHE A 21 -1.13 7.89 10.23
CA PHE A 21 -0.30 7.93 11.44
C PHE A 21 0.66 6.74 11.55
N TYR A 22 0.21 5.53 11.20
CA TYR A 22 0.99 4.31 11.33
C TYR A 22 0.92 3.46 10.04
N PRO A 23 1.64 3.90 8.98
CA PRO A 23 1.65 3.19 7.70
C PRO A 23 2.46 1.88 7.74
N GLN A 24 3.27 1.67 8.78
CA GLN A 24 4.25 0.58 8.90
C GLN A 24 3.68 -0.81 8.59
N PRO A 25 2.51 -1.24 9.12
CA PRO A 25 1.99 -2.59 8.84
C PRO A 25 1.74 -2.84 7.35
N ILE A 26 1.30 -1.81 6.63
CA ILE A 26 1.03 -1.90 5.19
C ILE A 26 2.35 -1.92 4.40
N LEU A 27 3.31 -1.10 4.82
CA LEU A 27 4.64 -1.07 4.22
C LEU A 27 5.36 -2.41 4.43
N ASP A 28 5.36 -2.95 5.65
CA ASP A 28 6.01 -4.22 5.98
C ASP A 28 5.39 -5.40 5.23
N THR A 29 4.05 -5.44 5.14
CA THR A 29 3.33 -6.50 4.41
C THR A 29 3.65 -6.46 2.91
N SER A 30 3.71 -5.27 2.31
CA SER A 30 3.96 -5.11 0.87
C SER A 30 5.44 -5.14 0.50
N HIS A 31 6.34 -4.93 1.46
CA HIS A 31 7.78 -4.75 1.25
C HIS A 31 8.41 -5.88 0.42
N SER A 32 8.10 -7.14 0.73
CA SER A 32 8.67 -8.28 0.00
C SER A 32 8.22 -8.33 -1.46
N ALA A 33 6.93 -8.13 -1.71
CA ALA A 33 6.38 -8.16 -3.06
C ALA A 33 6.92 -6.99 -3.91
N ILE A 34 6.92 -5.78 -3.35
CA ILE A 34 7.44 -4.60 -4.03
C ILE A 34 8.94 -4.74 -4.31
N GLY A 35 9.72 -5.21 -3.33
CA GLY A 35 11.16 -5.44 -3.50
C GLY A 35 11.48 -6.44 -4.61
N ASN A 36 10.76 -7.56 -4.67
CA ASN A 36 10.95 -8.57 -5.72
C ASN A 36 10.68 -7.99 -7.12
N ILE A 37 9.58 -7.25 -7.29
CA ILE A 37 9.22 -6.64 -8.57
C ILE A 37 10.21 -5.55 -8.96
N GLN A 38 10.61 -4.71 -8.00
CA GLN A 38 11.58 -3.65 -8.22
C GLN A 38 12.95 -4.22 -8.63
N GLN A 39 13.39 -5.30 -8.00
CA GLN A 39 14.63 -5.99 -8.36
C GLN A 39 14.54 -6.60 -9.76
N TRP A 40 13.47 -7.33 -10.07
CA TRP A 40 13.26 -7.92 -11.39
C TRP A 40 13.28 -6.87 -12.49
N PHE A 41 12.58 -5.76 -12.28
CA PHE A 41 12.52 -4.66 -13.24
C PHE A 41 13.90 -4.04 -13.48
N VAL A 42 14.62 -3.63 -12.43
CA VAL A 42 15.96 -3.03 -12.56
C VAL A 42 16.95 -3.98 -13.24
N ASN A 43 16.92 -5.26 -12.88
CA ASN A 43 17.79 -6.26 -13.47
C ASN A 43 17.50 -6.48 -14.96
N SER A 44 16.23 -6.48 -15.35
CA SER A 44 15.84 -6.61 -16.76
C SER A 44 16.36 -5.45 -17.61
N VAL A 45 16.24 -4.20 -17.13
CA VAL A 45 16.77 -3.02 -17.84
C VAL A 45 18.29 -3.06 -17.94
N THR A 46 18.97 -3.47 -16.87
CA THR A 46 20.43 -3.56 -16.82
C THR A 46 20.97 -4.67 -17.72
N THR A 47 20.28 -5.81 -17.81
CA THR A 47 20.70 -6.95 -18.65
C THR A 47 20.42 -6.72 -20.14
N THR A 48 19.47 -5.83 -20.48
CA THR A 48 19.08 -5.54 -21.87
C THR A 48 19.82 -4.34 -22.47
N ARG A 49 20.66 -3.64 -21.70
CA ARG A 49 21.59 -2.63 -22.21
C ARG A 49 22.95 -3.30 -22.50
N PRO A 50 23.50 -3.19 -23.74
CA PRO A 50 24.83 -3.70 -24.05
C PRO A 50 25.93 -2.97 -23.27
#